data_AF-A0A2V5ZSU8-F1
#
_entry.id   AF-A0A2V5ZSU8-F1
#
_cell.length_a   1.000
_cell.length_b   1.000
_cell.length_c   1.000
_cell.angle_alpha   90.00
_cell.angle_beta   90.00
_cell.angle_gamma   90.00
#
_symmetry.space_group_name_H-M   'P 1'
#
loop_
_entity.id
_entity.type
_entity.pdbx_description
1 polymer ?
#
loop_
_entity_poly.entity_id
_entity_poly.type
_entity_poly.pdbx_seq_one_letter_code
_entity_poly.pdbx_strand_id
1 'polypeptide(L)'
;MIDNMTLFSRVRLLGFGALVFPPFDFGLESLRAYFTPAILVIAAFIIAIKLLRGERDARVWTQTALVIFGIVLCNAAVSRPDDIHLPFVLPPALILLAGLLEDAWFALGIPNHRVAATSALVAGAASLLPWSSNAHGNFRAFIEPPTGRPLSVARAGSALFPDEFARDLTELIREIQSRTAPNEPIWVFPNEALIYFLADRPQPTRFPLAVFAVTRAQRQQLIADLERTRPRLAIVYRDAPLHDRIPHEVALPEVVEYLANNYELDHDVGSFALLRRKN
;
A
#
# COMPACT_ATOMS: atom_id res chain seq x y z
N MET A 1 -13.77 27.31 -2.28
CA MET A 1 -13.94 26.01 -1.59
C MET A 1 -13.78 24.84 -2.57
N ILE A 2 -12.73 24.85 -3.41
CA ILE A 2 -12.32 23.74 -4.30
C ILE A 2 -10.77 23.81 -4.49
N ASP A 3 -10.02 23.99 -3.41
CA ASP A 3 -8.53 24.09 -3.47
C ASP A 3 -7.83 22.82 -2.94
N ASN A 4 -8.58 21.76 -2.65
CA ASN A 4 -8.08 20.54 -1.99
C ASN A 4 -8.16 19.27 -2.86
N MET A 5 -8.50 19.36 -4.15
CA MET A 5 -8.70 18.16 -4.98
C MET A 5 -7.48 17.73 -5.81
N THR A 6 -6.44 18.55 -5.94
CA THR A 6 -5.29 18.25 -6.83
C THR A 6 -3.96 18.11 -6.11
N LEU A 7 -3.92 18.34 -4.79
CA LEU A 7 -2.71 18.17 -3.98
C LEU A 7 -3.02 17.21 -2.84
N PHE A 8 -2.67 15.94 -3.02
CA PHE A 8 -2.50 15.02 -1.91
C PHE A 8 -1.60 15.69 -0.86
N SER A 9 -2.09 15.76 0.37
CA SER A 9 -1.59 16.64 1.42
C SER A 9 -0.19 16.30 1.96
N ARG A 10 0.49 15.25 1.48
CA ARG A 10 1.80 14.85 2.01
C ARG A 10 2.93 15.86 1.76
N VAL A 11 2.86 16.64 0.68
CA VAL A 11 3.85 17.71 0.41
C VAL A 11 3.76 18.83 1.46
N ARG A 12 2.59 19.00 2.12
CA ARG A 12 2.43 19.95 3.25
C ARG A 12 2.51 19.30 4.63
N LEU A 13 2.11 18.03 4.77
CA LEU A 13 2.04 17.37 6.09
C LEU A 13 3.40 16.93 6.64
N LEU A 14 4.38 16.63 5.79
CA LEU A 14 5.70 16.18 6.24
C LEU A 14 6.72 17.30 6.44
N GLY A 15 6.35 18.56 6.13
CA GLY A 15 7.31 19.64 6.10
C GLY A 15 8.36 19.45 5.00
N PHE A 16 8.96 20.55 4.60
CA PHE A 16 10.14 20.68 3.73
C PHE A 16 10.99 19.41 3.52
N GLY A 17 11.13 18.98 2.24
CA GLY A 17 12.34 18.27 1.78
C GLY A 17 12.24 16.80 1.37
N ALA A 18 11.07 16.14 1.49
CA ALA A 18 10.94 14.77 0.98
C ALA A 18 11.00 14.78 -0.55
N LEU A 19 12.15 14.41 -1.11
CA LEU A 19 12.30 14.09 -2.52
C LEU A 19 11.24 13.04 -2.90
N VAL A 20 10.65 13.19 -4.09
CA VAL A 20 9.65 12.25 -4.63
C VAL A 20 10.16 10.81 -4.65
N PHE A 21 11.47 10.65 -4.71
CA PHE A 21 12.19 9.39 -4.60
C PHE A 21 13.22 9.50 -3.46
N PRO A 22 13.59 8.38 -2.81
CA PRO A 22 14.69 8.40 -1.85
C PRO A 22 15.98 8.94 -2.50
N PRO A 23 16.92 9.52 -1.72
CA PRO A 23 18.26 9.81 -2.23
C PRO A 23 18.80 8.58 -2.95
N PHE A 24 19.32 8.77 -4.17
CA PHE A 24 19.80 7.64 -4.95
C PHE A 24 21.00 6.99 -4.24
N ASP A 25 20.87 5.70 -3.96
CA ASP A 25 21.96 4.81 -3.61
C ASP A 25 21.86 3.52 -4.44
N PHE A 26 22.84 2.62 -4.28
CA PHE A 26 22.84 1.32 -4.95
C PHE A 26 22.05 0.25 -4.16
N GLY A 27 21.23 0.66 -3.19
CA GLY A 27 20.34 -0.21 -2.43
C GLY A 27 19.16 -0.70 -3.28
N LEU A 28 18.62 -1.87 -2.93
CA LEU A 28 17.49 -2.49 -3.65
C LEU A 28 16.26 -1.59 -3.71
N GLU A 29 15.98 -0.85 -2.64
CA GLU A 29 14.85 0.08 -2.56
C GLU A 29 15.00 1.23 -3.56
N SER A 30 16.16 1.90 -3.59
CA SER A 30 16.47 2.92 -4.59
C SER A 30 16.41 2.36 -6.01
N LEU A 31 17.04 1.21 -6.27
CA LEU A 31 17.02 0.60 -7.60
C LEU A 31 15.59 0.32 -8.10
N ARG A 32 14.69 -0.14 -7.22
CA ARG A 32 13.26 -0.32 -7.56
C ARG A 32 12.57 1.02 -7.80
N ALA A 33 12.76 1.99 -6.91
CA ALA A 33 12.12 3.30 -6.98
C ALA A 33 12.47 4.03 -8.29
N TYR A 34 13.73 3.94 -8.73
CA TYR A 34 14.22 4.60 -9.95
C TYR A 34 14.09 3.75 -11.22
N PHE A 35 13.74 2.45 -11.14
CA PHE A 35 13.62 1.56 -12.29
C PHE A 35 12.66 2.13 -13.36
N THR A 36 11.41 2.40 -12.98
CA THR A 36 10.38 2.86 -13.92
C THR A 36 10.74 4.22 -14.53
N PRO A 37 11.08 5.27 -13.74
CA PRO A 37 11.54 6.54 -14.30
C PRO A 37 12.73 6.42 -15.26
N ALA A 38 13.72 5.58 -14.94
CA ALA A 38 14.89 5.39 -15.80
C ALA A 38 14.50 4.81 -17.17
N ILE A 39 13.66 3.76 -17.19
CA ILE A 39 13.19 3.18 -18.45
C ILE A 39 12.38 4.19 -19.26
N LEU A 40 11.49 4.95 -18.62
CA LEU A 40 10.69 5.97 -19.32
C LEU A 40 11.56 7.06 -19.94
N VAL A 41 12.59 7.54 -19.23
CA VAL A 41 13.51 8.56 -19.75
C VAL A 41 14.33 8.02 -20.93
N ILE A 42 14.89 6.81 -20.80
CA ILE A 42 15.66 6.17 -21.88
C ILE A 42 14.78 5.95 -23.11
N ALA A 43 13.58 5.40 -22.92
CA ALA A 43 12.63 5.17 -24.01
C ALA A 43 12.22 6.49 -24.68
N ALA A 44 11.87 7.52 -23.91
CA ALA A 44 11.50 8.84 -24.42
C ALA A 44 12.62 9.45 -25.27
N PHE A 45 13.88 9.35 -24.83
CA PHE A 45 15.03 9.85 -25.57
C PHE A 45 15.20 9.11 -26.91
N ILE A 46 15.12 7.78 -26.91
CA ILE A 46 15.25 6.98 -28.13
C ILE A 46 14.10 7.26 -29.11
N ILE A 47 12.87 7.34 -28.62
CA ILE A 47 11.68 7.68 -29.41
C ILE A 47 11.83 9.08 -30.01
N ALA A 48 12.31 10.07 -29.25
CA ALA A 48 12.56 11.41 -29.76
C ALA A 48 13.59 11.40 -30.91
N ILE A 49 14.66 10.61 -30.81
CA ILE A 49 15.63 10.45 -31.90
C ILE A 49 14.96 9.85 -33.15
N LYS A 50 14.15 8.78 -33.00
CA LYS A 50 13.41 8.16 -34.11
C LYS A 50 12.47 9.17 -34.79
N LEU A 51 11.71 9.94 -34.00
CA LEU A 51 10.81 10.98 -34.50
C LEU A 51 11.56 12.11 -35.23
N LEU A 52 12.70 12.55 -34.71
CA LEU A 52 13.56 13.57 -35.35
C LEU A 52 14.18 13.08 -36.66
N ARG A 53 14.41 11.77 -36.80
CA ARG A 53 14.83 11.12 -38.06
C ARG A 53 13.67 10.92 -39.04
N GLY A 54 12.44 11.26 -38.66
CA GLY A 54 11.24 11.12 -39.49
C GLY A 54 10.58 9.74 -39.43
N GLU A 55 11.01 8.85 -38.52
CA GLU A 55 10.38 7.54 -38.31
C GLU A 55 9.02 7.73 -37.60
N ARG A 56 7.93 7.30 -38.23
CA ARG A 56 6.55 7.51 -37.74
C ARG A 56 5.64 6.30 -37.94
N ASP A 57 6.18 5.10 -37.81
CA ASP A 57 5.41 3.87 -37.93
C ASP A 57 4.52 3.60 -36.69
N ALA A 58 3.70 2.56 -36.77
CA ALA A 58 2.82 2.17 -35.67
C ALA A 58 3.58 1.83 -34.38
N ARG A 59 4.81 1.32 -34.49
CA ARG A 59 5.65 0.95 -33.34
C ARG A 59 6.07 2.21 -32.58
N VAL A 60 6.58 3.24 -33.28
CA VAL A 60 6.97 4.53 -32.67
C VAL A 60 5.79 5.19 -31.97
N TRP A 61 4.60 5.20 -32.59
CA TRP A 61 3.40 5.77 -31.96
C TRP A 61 2.95 4.99 -30.73
N THR A 62 3.00 3.65 -30.77
CA THR A 62 2.68 2.79 -29.62
C THR A 62 3.65 3.04 -28.47
N GLN A 63 4.95 3.10 -28.75
CA GLN A 63 5.97 3.40 -27.74
C GLN A 63 5.77 4.81 -27.15
N THR A 64 5.44 5.79 -27.99
CA THR A 64 5.12 7.16 -27.54
C THR A 64 3.92 7.16 -26.58
N ALA A 65 2.84 6.47 -26.95
CA ALA A 65 1.66 6.34 -26.10
C ALA A 65 1.98 5.64 -24.77
N LEU A 66 2.81 4.59 -24.77
CA LEU A 66 3.26 3.90 -23.57
C LEU A 66 4.12 4.79 -22.67
N VAL A 67 5.00 5.62 -23.22
CA VAL A 67 5.77 6.61 -22.44
C VAL A 67 4.84 7.62 -21.79
N ILE A 68 3.91 8.20 -22.55
CA ILE A 68 2.94 9.18 -22.01
C ILE A 68 2.09 8.52 -20.91
N PHE A 69 1.57 7.32 -21.18
CA PHE A 69 0.78 6.57 -20.20
C PHE A 69 1.59 6.24 -18.95
N GLY A 70 2.85 5.80 -19.09
CA GLY A 70 3.77 5.57 -17.99
C GLY A 70 4.04 6.81 -17.16
N ILE A 71 4.26 7.98 -17.79
CA ILE A 71 4.44 9.26 -17.10
C ILE A 71 3.18 9.64 -16.31
N VAL A 72 2.00 9.48 -16.91
CA VAL A 72 0.71 9.74 -16.24
C VAL A 72 0.53 8.82 -15.03
N LEU A 73 0.85 7.52 -15.17
CA LEU A 73 0.79 6.56 -14.08
C LEU A 73 1.85 6.85 -13.00
N CYS A 74 3.04 7.31 -13.36
CA CYS A 74 4.06 7.73 -12.40
C CYS A 74 3.54 8.80 -11.44
N ASN A 75 2.63 9.68 -11.87
CA ASN A 75 2.01 10.65 -10.97
C ASN A 75 1.25 9.98 -9.80
N ALA A 76 0.64 8.81 -10.03
CA ALA A 76 0.02 8.03 -8.95
C ALA A 76 1.07 7.48 -7.98
N ALA A 77 2.18 6.94 -8.49
CA ALA A 77 3.27 6.42 -7.65
C ALA A 77 4.02 7.52 -6.89
N VAL A 78 4.15 8.73 -7.44
CA VAL A 78 4.72 9.90 -6.75
C VAL A 78 3.94 10.24 -5.48
N SER A 79 2.63 9.96 -5.44
CA SER A 79 1.83 10.22 -4.24
C SER A 79 2.17 9.30 -3.06
N ARG A 80 2.61 8.06 -3.34
CA ARG A 80 3.01 7.01 -2.38
C ARG A 80 4.03 6.06 -3.02
N PRO A 81 5.33 6.38 -3.00
CA PRO A 81 6.36 5.54 -3.60
C PRO A 81 6.76 4.40 -2.64
N ASP A 82 5.82 3.53 -2.30
CA ASP A 82 6.09 2.31 -1.53
C ASP A 82 6.00 1.06 -2.42
N ASP A 83 6.49 -0.07 -1.91
CA ASP A 83 6.57 -1.34 -2.64
C ASP A 83 5.21 -1.83 -3.16
N ILE A 84 4.09 -1.40 -2.56
CA ILE A 84 2.74 -1.84 -2.95
C ILE A 84 2.22 -1.00 -4.13
N HIS A 85 2.61 0.27 -4.22
CA HIS A 85 2.12 1.18 -5.25
C HIS A 85 3.03 1.26 -6.49
N LEU A 86 4.34 1.00 -6.35
CA LEU A 86 5.26 0.97 -7.50
C LEU A 86 4.81 -0.03 -8.60
N PRO A 87 4.31 -1.25 -8.30
CA PRO A 87 3.75 -2.19 -9.27
C PRO A 87 2.75 -1.59 -10.27
N PHE A 88 1.98 -0.57 -9.91
CA PHE A 88 1.00 0.04 -10.81
C PHE A 88 1.63 0.73 -12.03
N VAL A 89 2.89 1.14 -11.93
CA VAL A 89 3.58 1.87 -13.01
C VAL A 89 4.52 0.97 -13.83
N LEU A 90 4.75 -0.28 -13.40
CA LEU A 90 5.64 -1.22 -14.09
C LEU A 90 5.17 -1.63 -15.49
N PRO A 91 3.88 -1.92 -15.76
CA PRO A 91 3.48 -2.50 -17.04
C PRO A 91 3.98 -1.73 -18.28
N PRO A 92 3.77 -0.39 -18.42
CA PRO A 92 4.30 0.34 -19.56
C PRO A 92 5.84 0.32 -19.62
N ALA A 93 6.52 0.40 -18.48
CA ALA A 93 7.98 0.33 -18.44
C ALA A 93 8.52 -1.05 -18.87
N LEU A 94 7.88 -2.15 -18.46
CA LEU A 94 8.28 -3.49 -18.87
C LEU A 94 8.08 -3.72 -20.38
N ILE A 95 6.99 -3.21 -20.96
CA ILE A 95 6.74 -3.29 -22.41
C ILE A 95 7.79 -2.46 -23.17
N LEU A 96 8.09 -1.25 -22.70
CA LEU A 96 9.13 -0.41 -23.29
C LEU A 96 10.51 -1.05 -23.18
N LEU A 97 10.87 -1.59 -22.01
CA LEU A 97 12.12 -2.32 -21.80
C LEU A 97 12.22 -3.52 -22.75
N ALA A 98 11.15 -4.29 -22.94
CA ALA A 98 11.13 -5.39 -23.90
C ALA A 98 11.45 -4.91 -25.33
N GLY A 99 10.86 -3.79 -25.77
CA GLY A 99 11.17 -3.18 -27.07
C GLY A 99 12.61 -2.68 -27.18
N LEU A 100 13.18 -2.13 -26.10
CA LEU A 100 14.59 -1.71 -26.05
C LEU A 100 15.55 -2.91 -26.12
N LEU A 101 15.21 -4.00 -25.44
CA LEU A 101 15.98 -5.25 -25.49
C LEU A 101 15.92 -5.90 -26.87
N GLU A 102 14.76 -5.87 -27.53
CA GLU A 102 14.60 -6.31 -28.92
C GLU A 102 15.49 -5.49 -29.88
N ASP A 103 15.48 -4.17 -29.77
CA ASP A 103 16.33 -3.29 -30.60
C ASP A 103 17.82 -3.58 -30.34
N ALA A 104 18.22 -3.81 -29.09
CA ALA A 104 19.59 -4.19 -28.72
C ALA A 104 19.97 -5.57 -29.29
N TRP A 105 19.05 -6.54 -29.24
CA TRP A 105 19.26 -7.87 -29.82
C TRP A 105 19.54 -7.81 -31.32
N PHE A 106 18.75 -7.05 -32.09
CA PHE A 106 19.00 -6.86 -33.51
C PHE A 106 20.34 -6.14 -33.78
N ALA A 107 20.74 -5.21 -32.91
CA ALA A 107 22.02 -4.51 -33.04
C ALA A 107 23.26 -5.40 -32.85
N LEU A 108 23.14 -6.59 -32.25
CA LEU A 108 24.23 -7.58 -32.20
C LEU A 108 24.71 -8.03 -33.59
N GLY A 109 23.83 -7.96 -34.60
CA GLY A 109 24.16 -8.25 -35.99
C GLY A 109 25.12 -7.22 -36.61
N ILE A 110 25.24 -6.03 -36.04
CA ILE A 110 26.04 -4.93 -36.56
C ILE A 110 27.42 -4.93 -35.86
N PRO A 111 28.55 -5.21 -36.57
CA PRO A 111 29.86 -5.42 -35.95
C PRO A 111 30.29 -4.29 -35.00
N ASN A 112 30.04 -3.04 -35.37
CA ASN A 112 30.45 -1.87 -34.58
C ASN A 112 29.58 -1.63 -33.34
N HIS A 113 28.43 -2.28 -33.21
CA HIS A 113 27.48 -2.07 -32.11
C HIS A 113 27.44 -3.23 -31.12
N ARG A 114 28.12 -4.35 -31.39
CA ARG A 114 28.06 -5.58 -30.59
C ARG A 114 28.32 -5.36 -29.10
N VAL A 115 29.36 -4.60 -28.75
CA VAL A 115 29.71 -4.36 -27.35
C VAL A 115 28.59 -3.59 -26.65
N ALA A 116 28.11 -2.50 -27.25
CA ALA A 116 27.03 -1.70 -26.69
C ALA A 116 25.71 -2.48 -26.57
N ALA A 117 25.38 -3.28 -27.59
CA ALA A 117 24.21 -4.15 -27.61
C ALA A 117 24.27 -5.21 -26.49
N THR A 118 25.40 -5.91 -26.34
CA THR A 118 25.61 -6.86 -25.24
C THR A 118 25.49 -6.18 -23.89
N SER A 119 26.13 -5.02 -23.70
CA SER A 119 26.03 -4.25 -22.46
C SER A 119 24.58 -3.82 -22.15
N ALA A 120 23.82 -3.39 -23.16
CA ALA A 120 22.41 -3.02 -23.00
C ALA A 120 21.53 -4.22 -22.62
N LEU A 121 21.75 -5.37 -23.25
CA LEU A 121 21.03 -6.61 -22.91
C LEU A 121 21.34 -7.06 -21.47
N VAL A 122 22.62 -7.05 -21.08
CA VAL A 122 23.04 -7.41 -19.72
C VAL A 122 22.48 -6.42 -18.70
N ALA A 123 22.56 -5.11 -18.95
CA ALA A 123 22.03 -4.09 -18.06
C ALA A 123 20.51 -4.17 -17.93
N GLY A 124 19.79 -4.35 -19.05
CA GLY A 124 18.34 -4.50 -19.03
C GLY A 124 17.89 -5.78 -18.32
N ALA A 125 18.57 -6.91 -18.54
CA ALA A 125 18.29 -8.13 -17.78
C ALA A 125 18.62 -7.97 -16.28
N ALA A 126 19.76 -7.37 -15.95
CA ALA A 126 20.15 -7.11 -14.56
C ALA A 126 19.19 -6.16 -13.83
N SER A 127 18.60 -5.20 -14.55
CA SER A 127 17.62 -4.26 -13.99
C SER A 127 16.33 -4.93 -13.51
N LEU A 128 16.05 -6.17 -13.92
CA LEU A 128 14.92 -6.97 -13.43
C LEU A 128 15.23 -7.70 -12.11
N LEU A 129 16.50 -7.86 -11.74
CA LEU A 129 16.92 -8.58 -10.52
C LEU A 129 16.31 -7.99 -9.24
N PRO A 130 16.23 -6.66 -9.03
CA PRO A 130 15.58 -6.09 -7.86
C PRO A 130 14.12 -6.50 -7.70
N TRP A 131 13.44 -6.87 -8.81
CA TRP A 131 12.03 -7.26 -8.84
C TRP A 131 11.81 -8.76 -8.72
N SER A 132 12.86 -9.58 -8.76
CA SER A 132 12.79 -11.04 -8.80
C SER A 132 12.04 -11.65 -7.60
N SER A 133 12.23 -11.11 -6.39
CA SER A 133 11.52 -11.58 -5.19
C SER A 133 10.01 -11.36 -5.30
N ASN A 134 9.59 -10.20 -5.82
CA ASN A 134 8.18 -9.84 -5.97
C ASN A 134 7.55 -10.65 -7.09
N ALA A 135 8.27 -10.82 -8.21
CA ALA A 135 7.85 -11.69 -9.30
C ALA A 135 7.69 -13.14 -8.84
N HIS A 136 8.64 -13.66 -8.05
CA HIS A 136 8.55 -15.00 -7.48
C HIS A 136 7.35 -15.14 -6.53
N GLY A 137 7.14 -14.18 -5.63
CA GLY A 137 5.98 -14.16 -4.73
C GLY A 137 4.66 -14.12 -5.48
N ASN A 138 4.54 -13.25 -6.49
CA ASN A 138 3.34 -13.13 -7.32
C ASN A 138 3.08 -14.38 -8.15
N PHE A 139 4.13 -14.96 -8.74
CA PHE A 139 4.00 -16.19 -9.52
C PHE A 139 3.58 -17.36 -8.62
N ARG A 140 4.17 -17.47 -7.43
CA ARG A 140 3.73 -18.45 -6.42
C ARG A 140 2.28 -18.25 -6.03
N ALA A 141 1.84 -17.02 -5.77
CA ALA A 141 0.44 -16.73 -5.47
C ALA A 141 -0.53 -17.04 -6.63
N PHE A 142 -0.04 -17.08 -7.88
CA PHE A 142 -0.84 -17.44 -9.04
C PHE A 142 -0.96 -18.96 -9.25
N ILE A 143 0.10 -19.72 -8.96
CA ILE A 143 0.14 -21.17 -9.19
C ILE A 143 -0.23 -22.00 -7.95
N GLU A 144 0.00 -21.45 -6.75
CA GLU A 144 -0.34 -22.10 -5.49
C GLU A 144 -1.77 -21.73 -5.14
N PRO A 145 -2.67 -22.71 -4.92
CA PRO A 145 -4.00 -22.41 -4.46
C PRO A 145 -3.91 -21.64 -3.13
N PRO A 146 -4.80 -20.67 -2.87
CA PRO A 146 -4.78 -19.94 -1.62
C PRO A 146 -4.90 -20.94 -0.47
N THR A 147 -3.91 -20.95 0.41
CA THR A 147 -3.88 -21.77 1.61
C THR A 147 -4.52 -21.01 2.77
N GLY A 148 -4.98 -21.75 3.77
CA GLY A 148 -5.54 -21.20 4.99
C GLY A 148 -6.91 -21.77 5.33
N ARG A 149 -7.56 -21.12 6.28
CA ARG A 149 -8.81 -21.57 6.89
C ARG A 149 -9.90 -20.52 6.69
N PRO A 150 -11.14 -20.93 6.34
CA PRO A 150 -12.27 -20.01 6.34
C PRO A 150 -12.65 -19.63 7.78
N LEU A 151 -13.08 -18.39 7.99
CA LEU A 151 -13.58 -17.98 9.30
C LEU A 151 -14.94 -18.62 9.57
N SER A 152 -15.13 -19.18 10.77
CA SER A 152 -16.39 -19.81 11.17
C SER A 152 -17.35 -18.80 11.78
N VAL A 153 -17.65 -17.72 11.03
CA VAL A 153 -18.54 -16.62 11.42
C VAL A 153 -19.48 -16.26 10.25
N ALA A 154 -20.72 -15.86 10.56
CA ALA A 154 -21.80 -15.74 9.57
C ALA A 154 -21.49 -14.79 8.40
N ARG A 155 -20.72 -13.72 8.62
CA ARG A 155 -20.44 -12.67 7.62
C ARG A 155 -19.13 -12.85 6.85
N ALA A 156 -18.35 -13.90 7.12
CA ALA A 156 -17.03 -14.07 6.49
C ALA A 156 -17.06 -14.68 5.07
N GLY A 157 -18.17 -15.30 4.68
CA GLY A 157 -18.25 -16.03 3.40
C GLY A 157 -17.19 -17.13 3.33
N SER A 158 -16.53 -17.27 2.19
CA SER A 158 -15.50 -18.28 1.93
C SER A 158 -14.07 -17.71 1.88
N ALA A 159 -13.84 -16.53 2.46
CA ALA A 159 -12.51 -15.93 2.50
C ALA A 159 -11.56 -16.79 3.36
N LEU A 160 -10.37 -17.06 2.84
CA LEU A 160 -9.35 -17.86 3.51
C LEU A 160 -8.34 -16.93 4.19
N PHE A 161 -7.97 -17.28 5.43
CA PHE A 161 -7.01 -16.54 6.24
C PHE A 161 -5.92 -17.50 6.75
N PRO A 162 -4.71 -17.00 7.09
CA PRO A 162 -3.71 -17.79 7.79
C PRO A 162 -4.30 -18.48 9.02
N ASP A 163 -3.97 -19.76 9.24
CA ASP A 163 -4.68 -20.61 10.20
C ASP A 163 -4.76 -20.03 11.62
N GLU A 164 -3.66 -19.46 12.12
CA GLU A 164 -3.61 -18.83 13.44
C GLU A 164 -4.52 -17.61 13.51
N PHE A 165 -4.35 -16.67 12.57
CA PHE A 165 -5.19 -15.48 12.48
C PHE A 165 -6.68 -15.83 12.30
N ALA A 166 -7.00 -16.87 11.55
CA ALA A 166 -8.36 -17.34 11.33
C ALA A 166 -9.02 -17.84 12.64
N ARG A 167 -8.25 -18.53 13.48
CA ARG A 167 -8.71 -18.99 14.81
C ARG A 167 -8.94 -17.80 15.72
N ASP A 168 -7.95 -16.94 15.87
CA ASP A 168 -7.99 -15.78 16.77
C ASP A 168 -9.12 -14.84 16.40
N LEU A 169 -9.29 -14.54 15.11
CA LEU A 169 -10.37 -13.70 14.62
C LEU A 169 -11.74 -14.37 14.82
N THR A 170 -11.87 -15.68 14.59
CA THR A 170 -13.14 -16.39 14.86
C THR A 170 -13.51 -16.33 16.34
N GLU A 171 -12.55 -16.53 17.23
CA GLU A 171 -12.75 -16.46 18.68
C GLU A 171 -13.10 -15.04 19.12
N LEU A 172 -12.36 -14.03 18.65
CA LEU A 172 -12.62 -12.62 18.91
C LEU A 172 -14.06 -12.23 18.53
N ILE A 173 -14.51 -12.62 17.33
CA ILE A 173 -15.85 -12.28 16.85
C ILE A 173 -16.93 -12.94 17.72
N ARG A 174 -16.71 -14.19 18.17
CA ARG A 174 -17.64 -14.86 19.10
C ARG A 174 -17.68 -14.17 20.46
N GLU A 175 -16.54 -13.77 21.01
CA GLU A 175 -16.45 -13.03 22.28
C GLU A 175 -17.15 -11.68 22.19
N ILE A 176 -16.96 -10.94 21.09
CA ILE A 176 -17.69 -9.69 20.87
C ILE A 176 -19.19 -9.96 20.85
N GLN A 177 -19.64 -10.94 20.07
CA GLN A 177 -21.05 -11.22 19.87
C GLN A 177 -21.76 -11.76 21.12
N SER A 178 -21.05 -12.53 21.96
CA SER A 178 -21.59 -13.05 23.22
C SER A 178 -21.71 -11.97 24.28
N ARG A 179 -20.83 -10.96 24.24
CA ARG A 179 -20.79 -9.89 25.25
C ARG A 179 -21.63 -8.68 24.89
N THR A 180 -21.95 -8.45 23.62
CA THR A 180 -22.61 -7.22 23.17
C THR A 180 -23.95 -7.49 22.48
N ALA A 181 -24.95 -6.65 22.71
CA ALA A 181 -26.22 -6.73 22.03
C ALA A 181 -26.07 -6.39 20.52
N PRO A 182 -27.00 -6.86 19.65
CA PRO A 182 -27.08 -6.35 18.29
C PRO A 182 -27.16 -4.82 18.30
N ASN A 183 -26.42 -4.16 17.40
CA ASN A 183 -26.29 -2.70 17.33
C ASN A 183 -25.61 -2.00 18.53
N GLU A 184 -25.11 -2.73 19.54
CA GLU A 184 -24.26 -2.12 20.58
C GLU A 184 -22.90 -1.75 19.96
N PRO A 185 -22.46 -0.48 20.02
CA PRO A 185 -21.19 -0.09 19.42
C PRO A 185 -20.00 -0.68 20.18
N ILE A 186 -19.00 -1.12 19.43
CA ILE A 186 -17.67 -1.49 19.94
C ILE A 186 -16.67 -0.48 19.42
N TRP A 187 -15.51 -0.30 20.05
CA TRP A 187 -14.46 0.55 19.47
C TRP A 187 -13.24 -0.26 19.09
N VAL A 188 -12.91 -0.29 17.80
CA VAL A 188 -11.71 -0.97 17.30
C VAL A 188 -10.60 0.04 17.08
N PHE A 189 -9.43 -0.25 17.64
CA PHE A 189 -8.21 0.54 17.58
C PHE A 189 -7.03 -0.36 17.18
N PRO A 190 -6.02 0.15 16.46
CA PRO A 190 -6.01 1.45 15.80
C PRO A 190 -6.81 1.42 14.48
N ASN A 191 -6.77 0.30 13.73
CA ASN A 191 -7.12 0.28 12.30
C ASN A 191 -7.69 -1.06 11.78
N GLU A 192 -8.70 -1.66 12.43
CA GLU A 192 -9.28 -2.93 11.95
C GLU A 192 -10.79 -2.83 11.66
N ALA A 193 -11.13 -2.14 10.57
CA ALA A 193 -12.52 -1.95 10.16
C ALA A 193 -13.25 -3.28 9.83
N LEU A 194 -12.50 -4.33 9.47
CA LEU A 194 -13.01 -5.68 9.23
C LEU A 194 -13.78 -6.23 10.45
N ILE A 195 -13.35 -5.89 11.67
CA ILE A 195 -13.96 -6.40 12.90
C ILE A 195 -15.41 -5.90 13.04
N TYR A 196 -15.70 -4.64 12.70
CA TYR A 196 -17.09 -4.11 12.72
C TYR A 196 -18.00 -4.92 11.80
N PHE A 197 -17.51 -5.20 10.59
CA PHE A 197 -18.24 -5.98 9.60
C PHE A 197 -18.47 -7.42 10.09
N LEU A 198 -17.43 -8.12 10.53
CA LEU A 198 -17.55 -9.52 10.94
C LEU A 198 -18.37 -9.70 12.22
N ALA A 199 -18.20 -8.80 13.20
CA ALA A 199 -18.96 -8.84 14.45
C ALA A 199 -20.41 -8.39 14.28
N ASP A 200 -20.71 -7.68 13.19
CA ASP A 200 -21.97 -6.98 12.97
C ASP A 200 -22.27 -6.00 14.11
N ARG A 201 -21.31 -5.10 14.35
CA ARG A 201 -21.38 -4.05 15.38
C ARG A 201 -21.09 -2.69 14.77
N PRO A 202 -21.86 -1.65 15.12
CA PRO A 202 -21.67 -0.33 14.56
C PRO A 202 -20.38 0.30 15.10
N GLN A 203 -19.77 1.11 14.26
CA GLN A 203 -18.64 1.93 14.64
C GLN A 203 -19.11 3.17 15.41
N PRO A 204 -18.50 3.52 16.56
CA PRO A 204 -18.95 4.61 17.44
C PRO A 204 -18.56 6.00 16.93
N THR A 205 -17.66 6.10 15.96
CA THR A 205 -17.10 7.35 15.45
C THR A 205 -17.30 7.49 13.95
N ARG A 206 -17.21 8.72 13.43
CA ARG A 206 -17.22 8.97 11.98
C ARG A 206 -15.92 8.62 11.24
N PHE A 207 -14.88 8.16 11.94
CA PHE A 207 -13.55 7.92 11.38
C PHE A 207 -13.31 6.42 11.22
N PRO A 208 -13.43 5.83 10.01
CA PRO A 208 -13.32 4.38 9.78
C PRO A 208 -12.10 3.74 10.44
N LEU A 209 -11.00 4.50 10.50
CA LEU A 209 -9.75 4.16 11.13
C LEU A 209 -9.33 5.33 12.03
N ALA A 210 -8.77 5.06 13.21
CA ALA A 210 -8.39 6.13 14.14
C ALA A 210 -7.35 7.09 13.52
N VAL A 211 -6.45 6.55 12.68
CA VAL A 211 -5.43 7.32 11.95
C VAL A 211 -5.99 8.34 10.95
N PHE A 212 -7.28 8.27 10.61
CA PHE A 212 -7.93 9.28 9.75
C PHE A 212 -8.29 10.55 10.52
N ALA A 213 -8.21 10.54 11.85
CA ALA A 213 -8.28 11.74 12.67
C ALA A 213 -6.91 12.46 12.68
N VAL A 214 -6.50 12.97 11.51
CA VAL A 214 -5.16 13.51 11.27
C VAL A 214 -4.86 14.76 12.12
N THR A 215 -5.83 15.65 12.23
CA THR A 215 -5.68 16.91 12.99
C THR A 215 -6.11 16.74 14.45
N ARG A 216 -5.57 17.58 15.34
CA ARG A 216 -5.98 17.63 16.74
C ARG A 216 -7.50 17.80 16.90
N ALA A 217 -8.12 18.68 16.13
CA ALA A 217 -9.57 18.89 16.16
C ALA A 217 -10.35 17.62 15.77
N GLN A 218 -9.86 16.86 14.78
CA GLN A 218 -10.46 15.57 14.41
C GLN A 218 -10.28 14.52 15.51
N ARG A 219 -9.13 14.48 16.19
CA ARG A 219 -8.91 13.57 17.33
C ARG A 219 -9.80 13.90 18.51
N GLN A 220 -9.99 15.20 18.80
CA GLN A 220 -10.96 15.65 19.79
C GLN A 220 -12.39 15.28 19.39
N GLN A 221 -12.75 15.38 18.11
CA GLN A 221 -14.05 14.91 17.63
C GLN A 221 -14.21 13.40 17.79
N LEU A 222 -13.17 12.61 17.48
CA LEU A 222 -13.16 11.16 17.69
C LEU A 222 -13.41 10.83 19.16
N ILE A 223 -12.70 11.50 20.09
CA ILE A 223 -12.90 11.33 21.53
C ILE A 223 -14.32 11.74 21.95
N ALA A 224 -14.85 12.85 21.42
CA ALA A 224 -16.22 13.29 21.70
C ALA A 224 -17.26 12.27 21.21
N ASP A 225 -17.04 11.65 20.05
CA ASP A 225 -17.89 10.56 19.54
C ASP A 225 -17.86 9.34 20.47
N LEU A 226 -16.68 8.98 20.99
CA LEU A 226 -16.50 7.90 21.97
C LEU A 226 -17.14 8.21 23.32
N GLU A 227 -17.07 9.45 23.79
CA GLU A 227 -17.75 9.89 25.02
C GLU A 227 -19.27 9.94 24.87
N ARG A 228 -19.77 10.25 23.67
CA ARG A 228 -21.21 10.26 23.40
C ARG A 228 -21.80 8.85 23.34
N THR A 229 -21.09 7.93 22.72
CA THR A 229 -21.57 6.55 22.50
C THR A 229 -21.17 5.59 23.63
N ARG A 230 -20.12 5.93 24.38
CA ARG A 230 -19.56 5.17 25.51
C ARG A 230 -19.47 3.66 25.23
N PRO A 231 -18.78 3.23 24.16
CA PRO A 231 -18.72 1.82 23.80
C PRO A 231 -18.06 1.06 24.97
N ARG A 232 -18.75 0.04 25.48
CA ARG A 232 -18.29 -0.70 26.66
C ARG A 232 -17.05 -1.54 26.37
N LEU A 233 -16.93 -2.00 25.14
CA LEU A 233 -15.83 -2.82 24.65
C LEU A 233 -14.97 -2.03 23.66
N ALA A 234 -13.67 -2.00 23.90
CA ALA A 234 -12.67 -1.61 22.92
C ALA A 234 -11.79 -2.81 22.55
N ILE A 235 -11.35 -2.88 21.30
CA ILE A 235 -10.54 -3.96 20.75
C ILE A 235 -9.26 -3.34 20.21
N VAL A 236 -8.11 -3.79 20.71
CA VAL A 236 -6.81 -3.34 20.24
C VAL A 236 -6.14 -4.46 19.45
N TYR A 237 -5.88 -4.24 18.16
CA TYR A 237 -5.05 -5.15 17.39
C TYR A 237 -3.58 -4.83 17.63
N ARG A 238 -2.88 -5.71 18.35
CA ARG A 238 -1.49 -5.48 18.81
C ARG A 238 -0.48 -5.58 17.67
N ASP A 239 -0.76 -6.43 16.69
CA ASP A 239 0.11 -6.63 15.52
C ASP A 239 -0.29 -5.74 14.34
N ALA A 240 -1.13 -4.71 14.58
CA ALA A 240 -1.53 -3.77 13.54
C ALA A 240 -0.29 -3.08 12.96
N PRO A 241 -0.12 -3.08 11.61
CA PRO A 241 1.00 -2.39 11.00
C PRO A 241 0.91 -0.88 11.25
N LEU A 242 2.04 -0.30 11.66
CA LEU A 242 2.16 1.14 11.83
C LEU A 242 1.99 1.85 10.49
N HIS A 243 1.13 2.86 10.47
CA HIS A 243 0.94 3.69 9.28
C HIS A 243 2.19 4.57 9.09
N ASP A 244 2.83 4.45 7.93
CA ASP A 244 4.09 5.14 7.61
C ASP A 244 5.21 4.91 8.64
N ARG A 245 5.18 3.78 9.38
CA ARG A 245 6.11 3.47 10.49
C ARG A 245 6.07 4.49 11.65
N ILE A 246 5.00 5.28 11.75
CA ILE A 246 4.81 6.25 12.84
C ILE A 246 4.09 5.56 14.00
N PRO A 247 4.67 5.54 15.22
CA PRO A 247 3.99 5.01 16.41
C PRO A 247 2.66 5.70 16.68
N HIS A 248 1.68 4.97 17.22
CA HIS A 248 0.35 5.52 17.47
C HIS A 248 0.35 6.62 18.55
N GLU A 249 1.28 6.57 19.49
CA GLU A 249 1.51 7.60 20.51
C GLU A 249 1.94 8.93 19.87
N VAL A 250 2.62 8.87 18.72
CA VAL A 250 3.06 10.06 17.97
C VAL A 250 1.95 10.52 17.02
N ALA A 251 1.30 9.59 16.31
CA ALA A 251 0.26 9.92 15.33
C ALA A 251 -1.06 10.37 15.98
N LEU A 252 -1.42 9.79 17.14
CA LEU A 252 -2.72 9.92 17.79
C LEU A 252 -2.59 10.12 19.32
N PRO A 253 -1.77 11.07 19.81
CA PRO A 253 -1.41 11.15 21.24
C PRO A 253 -2.63 11.23 22.15
N GLU A 254 -3.58 12.12 21.84
CA GLU A 254 -4.78 12.30 22.67
C GLU A 254 -5.71 11.07 22.66
N VAL A 255 -5.72 10.30 21.57
CA VAL A 255 -6.58 9.10 21.45
C VAL A 255 -5.97 7.93 22.23
N VAL A 256 -4.64 7.77 22.18
CA VAL A 256 -3.93 6.76 22.98
C VAL A 256 -4.06 7.06 24.47
N GLU A 257 -3.88 8.34 24.86
CA GLU A 257 -4.11 8.78 26.24
C GLU A 257 -5.56 8.52 26.68
N TYR A 258 -6.53 8.84 25.82
CA TYR A 258 -7.94 8.54 26.08
C TYR A 258 -8.21 7.06 26.29
N LEU A 259 -7.66 6.19 25.43
CA LEU A 259 -7.78 4.73 25.55
C LEU A 259 -7.23 4.25 26.90
N ALA A 260 -6.01 4.66 27.25
CA ALA A 260 -5.36 4.26 28.51
C ALA A 260 -6.11 4.74 29.76
N ASN A 261 -6.67 5.96 29.71
CA ASN A 261 -7.38 6.53 30.84
C ASN A 261 -8.77 5.92 31.03
N ASN A 262 -9.49 5.59 29.94
CA ASN A 262 -10.90 5.20 30.00
C ASN A 262 -11.16 3.70 29.85
N TYR A 263 -10.16 2.93 29.42
CA TYR A 263 -10.28 1.49 29.22
C TYR A 263 -9.20 0.74 29.99
N GLU A 264 -9.51 -0.47 30.41
CA GLU A 264 -8.57 -1.38 31.04
C GLU A 264 -8.63 -2.75 30.36
N LEU A 265 -7.50 -3.46 30.36
CA LEU A 265 -7.41 -4.80 29.78
C LEU A 265 -8.39 -5.72 30.51
N ASP A 266 -9.28 -6.37 29.75
CA ASP A 266 -10.13 -7.45 30.22
C ASP A 266 -9.34 -8.77 30.09
N HIS A 267 -8.98 -9.13 28.85
CA HIS A 267 -8.13 -10.28 28.53
C HIS A 267 -7.66 -10.18 27.06
N ASP A 268 -6.77 -11.09 26.66
CA ASP A 268 -6.26 -11.21 25.29
C ASP A 268 -6.93 -12.38 24.55
N VAL A 269 -7.11 -12.22 23.24
CA VAL A 269 -7.52 -13.24 22.27
C VAL A 269 -6.52 -13.22 21.12
N GLY A 270 -5.48 -14.05 21.21
CA GLY A 270 -4.38 -14.07 20.24
C GLY A 270 -3.71 -12.70 20.11
N SER A 271 -3.63 -12.18 18.88
CA SER A 271 -3.09 -10.85 18.57
C SER A 271 -3.99 -9.66 18.99
N PHE A 272 -5.16 -9.92 19.57
CA PHE A 272 -6.12 -8.88 19.95
C PHE A 272 -6.23 -8.75 21.47
N ALA A 273 -6.26 -7.52 21.97
CA ALA A 273 -6.63 -7.25 23.34
C ALA A 273 -8.08 -6.76 23.39
N LEU A 274 -8.89 -7.38 24.25
CA LEU A 274 -10.22 -6.90 24.59
C LEU A 274 -10.10 -6.03 25.84
N LEU A 275 -10.58 -4.81 25.73
CA LEU A 275 -10.54 -3.82 26.79
C LEU A 275 -11.95 -3.46 27.19
N ARG A 276 -12.21 -3.41 28.50
CA ARG A 276 -13.48 -2.95 29.05
C ARG A 276 -13.35 -1.50 29.49
N ARG A 277 -14.41 -0.72 29.31
CA ARG A 277 -14.47 0.66 29.80
C ARG A 277 -14.43 0.66 31.33
N LYS A 278 -13.64 1.55 31.92
CA LYS A 278 -13.61 1.78 33.37
C LYS A 278 -14.94 2.43 33.80
N ASN A 279 -15.40 2.07 34.99
CA ASN A 279 -16.62 2.62 35.59
C ASN A 279 -16.41 4.06 36.05
#